data_AF-A0A1D9P7R6-F1
#
_entry.id   AF-A0A1D9P7R6-F1
#
_cell.length_a   1.000
_cell.length_b   1.000
_cell.length_c   1.000
_cell.angle_alpha   90.00
_cell.angle_beta   90.00
_cell.angle_gamma   90.00
#
_symmetry.space_group_name_H-M   'P 1'
#
loop_
_entity.id
_entity.type
_entity.pdbx_description
1 polymer ?
#
loop_
_entity_poly.entity_id
_entity_poly.type
_entity_poly.pdbx_seq_one_letter_code
_entity_poly.pdbx_strand_id
1 'polypeptide(L)'
;MPTHNLLWTSGWDSTFRLLQIILIEKKSVQPIYIIDKDRKSLNNELEAIERIKIKIQKEYPEAYSLILPTWFIEKKEIIINKEITQSAQYINSLVRMGSQYIWLAQFCIKYNLSNIEISLDKNPDPKSFIYFLTDNYLQTDYKNSKNKRTYNNIDTLFKYFSFPVITYSKKEMLTIIKKNYWEDIMDLSWFCHKPKKNKPCGKCVPCIGVIKKELGFRIPVLNRMKGYFKIYLLEIKSKIN
;
A
#
# COMPACT_ATOMS: atom_id res chain seq x y z
N MET A 1 10.39 -18.93 14.70
CA MET A 1 8.98 -18.68 14.33
C MET A 1 8.94 -18.09 12.92
N PRO A 2 7.91 -18.35 12.11
CA PRO A 2 7.82 -17.72 10.79
C PRO A 2 7.75 -16.19 10.93
N THR A 3 8.63 -15.48 10.23
CA THR A 3 8.68 -14.01 10.21
C THR A 3 7.99 -13.50 8.97
N HIS A 4 7.07 -12.56 9.12
CA HIS A 4 6.42 -11.88 8.00
C HIS A 4 7.36 -10.83 7.41
N ASN A 5 7.60 -10.84 6.11
CA ASN A 5 8.36 -9.79 5.43
C ASN A 5 7.38 -8.77 4.87
N LEU A 6 7.25 -7.60 5.49
CA LEU A 6 6.21 -6.62 5.16
C LEU A 6 6.80 -5.39 4.48
N LEU A 7 6.33 -5.07 3.27
CA LEU A 7 6.57 -3.76 2.68
C LEU A 7 5.76 -2.70 3.44
N TRP A 8 6.45 -1.96 4.32
CA TRP A 8 5.83 -1.04 5.25
C TRP A 8 6.26 0.39 4.98
N THR A 9 5.32 1.23 4.56
CA THR A 9 5.58 2.64 4.19
C THR A 9 5.04 3.63 5.21
N SER A 10 4.66 3.17 6.42
CA SER A 10 3.77 3.86 7.37
C SER A 10 2.40 4.25 6.82
N GLY A 11 2.03 3.75 5.64
CA GLY A 11 0.71 3.96 5.06
C GLY A 11 -0.38 3.18 5.78
N TRP A 12 -1.63 3.63 5.62
CA TRP A 12 -2.80 3.04 6.29
C TRP A 12 -2.85 1.51 6.16
N ASP A 13 -2.76 0.97 4.94
CA ASP A 13 -2.94 -0.48 4.73
C ASP A 13 -1.79 -1.29 5.33
N SER A 14 -0.57 -0.81 5.13
CA SER A 14 0.62 -1.50 5.64
C SER A 14 0.74 -1.40 7.17
N THR A 15 0.32 -0.28 7.78
CA THR A 15 0.28 -0.17 9.24
C THR A 15 -0.85 -1.01 9.83
N PHE A 16 -2.02 -1.06 9.19
CA PHE A 16 -3.08 -1.99 9.58
C PHE A 16 -2.58 -3.44 9.56
N ARG A 17 -1.89 -3.85 8.48
CA ARG A 17 -1.32 -5.19 8.39
C ARG A 17 -0.25 -5.45 9.46
N LEU A 18 0.62 -4.48 9.72
CA LEU A 18 1.62 -4.57 10.80
C LEU A 18 0.95 -4.88 12.15
N LEU A 19 -0.12 -4.14 12.49
CA LEU A 19 -0.86 -4.34 13.73
C LEU A 19 -1.55 -5.71 13.78
N GLN A 20 -2.12 -6.18 12.67
CA GLN A 20 -2.66 -7.55 12.62
C GLN A 20 -1.59 -8.60 12.95
N ILE A 21 -0.38 -8.47 12.37
CA ILE A 21 0.70 -9.44 12.58
C ILE A 21 1.12 -9.48 14.07
N ILE A 22 1.37 -8.32 14.67
CA ILE A 22 1.97 -8.29 16.02
C ILE A 22 0.93 -8.39 17.14
N LEU A 23 -0.29 -7.87 16.95
CA LEU A 23 -1.32 -7.83 18.01
C LEU A 23 -2.30 -9.00 17.93
N ILE A 24 -2.62 -9.48 16.72
CA ILE A 24 -3.58 -10.59 16.53
C ILE A 24 -2.83 -11.90 16.32
N GLU A 25 -1.94 -11.97 15.32
CA GLU A 25 -1.22 -13.20 15.01
C GLU A 25 -0.09 -13.50 16.01
N LYS A 26 0.36 -12.47 16.75
CA LYS A 26 1.47 -12.53 17.71
C LYS A 26 2.74 -13.12 17.09
N LYS A 27 3.05 -12.71 15.85
CA LYS A 27 4.22 -13.17 15.09
C LYS A 27 5.20 -12.04 14.84
N SER A 28 6.46 -12.42 14.60
CA SER A 28 7.51 -11.49 14.21
C SER A 28 7.30 -10.95 12.80
N VAL A 29 7.69 -9.69 12.60
CA VAL A 29 7.64 -9.00 11.32
C VAL A 29 8.97 -8.33 11.05
N GLN A 30 9.48 -8.49 9.82
CA GLN A 30 10.57 -7.74 9.24
C GLN A 30 9.97 -6.62 8.38
N PRO A 31 9.92 -5.37 8.85
CA PRO A 31 9.46 -4.26 8.02
C PRO A 31 10.54 -3.92 6.99
N ILE A 32 10.12 -3.70 5.75
CA ILE A 32 10.97 -3.34 4.61
C ILE A 32 10.49 -2.00 4.06
N TYR A 33 11.38 -1.02 3.98
CA TYR A 33 11.10 0.30 3.41
C TYR A 33 12.07 0.61 2.27
N ILE A 34 11.53 0.88 1.08
CA ILE A 34 12.33 1.27 -0.08
C ILE A 34 12.35 2.80 -0.19
N ILE A 35 13.54 3.36 -0.01
CA ILE A 35 13.83 4.80 -0.05
C ILE A 35 13.86 5.28 -1.50
N ASP A 36 12.89 6.13 -1.84
CA ASP A 36 12.86 6.91 -3.07
C ASP A 36 13.16 8.38 -2.73
N LYS A 37 14.40 8.84 -2.94
CA LYS A 37 14.87 10.17 -2.52
C LYS A 37 14.13 11.32 -3.23
N ASP A 38 13.53 11.04 -4.39
CA ASP A 38 12.74 12.02 -5.14
C ASP A 38 11.32 12.20 -4.56
N ARG A 39 10.93 11.33 -3.62
CA ARG A 39 9.60 11.37 -3.00
C ARG A 39 9.52 12.55 -2.03
N LYS A 40 8.70 13.54 -2.40
CA LYS A 40 8.43 14.74 -1.57
C LYS A 40 7.89 14.43 -0.16
N SER A 41 7.33 13.24 0.06
CA SER A 41 6.81 12.79 1.34
C SER A 41 7.77 11.91 2.15
N LEU A 42 8.99 11.66 1.66
CA LEU A 42 9.94 10.76 2.31
C LEU A 42 10.12 11.07 3.80
N ASN A 43 10.42 12.32 4.15
CA ASN A 43 10.64 12.69 5.55
C ASN A 43 9.39 12.49 6.41
N ASN A 44 8.18 12.73 5.87
CA ASN A 44 6.94 12.51 6.61
C ASN A 44 6.64 11.02 6.79
N GLU A 45 7.00 10.18 5.81
CA GLU A 45 6.87 8.72 5.93
C GLU A 45 7.85 8.17 6.98
N LEU A 46 9.11 8.62 6.98
CA LEU A 46 10.10 8.21 7.99
C LEU A 46 9.71 8.68 9.41
N GLU A 47 9.24 9.92 9.53
CA GLU A 47 8.74 10.45 10.79
C GLU A 47 7.50 9.67 11.29
N ALA A 48 6.61 9.27 10.38
CA ALA A 48 5.45 8.46 10.72
C ALA A 48 5.86 7.04 11.17
N ILE A 49 6.83 6.40 10.49
CA ILE A 49 7.41 5.11 10.92
C ILE A 49 7.86 5.21 12.39
N GLU A 50 8.66 6.22 12.71
CA GLU A 50 9.21 6.38 14.06
C GLU A 50 8.12 6.62 15.11
N ARG A 51 7.20 7.54 14.83
CA ARG A 51 6.09 7.85 15.74
C ARG A 51 5.20 6.63 15.99
N ILE A 52 4.91 5.84 14.95
CA ILE A 52 4.14 4.61 15.07
C ILE A 52 4.90 3.61 15.96
N LYS A 53 6.19 3.40 15.74
CA LYS A 53 7.01 2.50 16.56
C LYS A 53 7.02 2.91 18.03
N ILE A 54 7.24 4.20 18.31
CA ILE A 54 7.22 4.74 19.69
C ILE A 54 5.85 4.53 20.34
N LYS A 55 4.76 4.79 19.61
CA LYS A 55 3.40 4.59 20.12
C LYS A 55 3.13 3.11 20.42
N ILE A 56 3.49 2.20 19.52
CA ILE A 56 3.38 0.75 19.73
C ILE A 56 4.23 0.31 20.93
N GLN A 57 5.47 0.78 21.06
CA GLN A 57 6.33 0.45 22.19
C GLN A 57 5.71 0.87 23.53
N LYS A 58 5.07 2.05 23.56
CA LYS A 58 4.42 2.57 24.77
C LYS A 58 3.16 1.80 25.13
N GLU A 59 2.33 1.45 24.16
CA GLU A 59 0.99 0.86 24.40
C GLU A 59 0.99 -0.66 24.41
N TYR A 60 1.89 -1.28 23.65
CA TYR A 60 1.99 -2.72 23.46
C TYR A 60 3.47 -3.16 23.52
N PRO A 61 4.18 -2.99 24.66
CA PRO A 61 5.61 -3.25 24.77
C PRO A 61 6.00 -4.69 24.41
N GLU A 62 5.17 -5.67 24.76
CA GLU A 62 5.39 -7.07 24.38
C GLU A 62 5.31 -7.26 22.85
N ALA A 63 4.30 -6.69 22.20
CA ALA A 63 4.13 -6.79 20.76
C ALA A 63 5.20 -6.00 19.98
N TYR A 64 5.73 -4.93 20.56
CA TYR A 64 6.84 -4.18 19.97
C TYR A 64 8.08 -5.04 19.76
N SER A 65 8.34 -6.00 20.66
CA SER A 65 9.47 -6.94 20.52
C SER A 65 9.37 -7.84 19.28
N LEU A 66 8.18 -7.97 18.69
CA LEU A 66 7.95 -8.72 17.45
C LEU A 66 8.31 -7.91 16.20
N ILE A 67 8.53 -6.59 16.32
CA ILE A 67 8.93 -5.73 15.21
C ILE A 67 10.46 -5.71 15.11
N LEU A 68 11.00 -6.39 14.11
CA LEU A 68 12.43 -6.35 13.82
C LEU A 68 12.87 -4.96 13.32
N PRO A 69 14.17 -4.61 13.41
CA PRO A 69 14.68 -3.36 12.84
C PRO A 69 14.24 -3.21 11.37
N THR A 70 13.71 -2.03 11.02
CA THR A 70 13.26 -1.76 9.65
C THR A 70 14.43 -1.86 8.69
N TRP A 71 14.29 -2.68 7.65
CA TRP A 71 15.27 -2.80 6.59
C TRP A 71 15.05 -1.68 5.56
N PHE A 72 15.92 -0.67 5.60
CA PHE A 72 15.91 0.46 4.69
C PHE A 72 16.81 0.19 3.48
N ILE A 73 16.30 0.44 2.27
CA ILE A 73 17.00 0.09 1.02
C ILE A 73 16.84 1.22 0.01
N GLU A 74 17.91 1.64 -0.65
CA GLU A 74 17.83 2.69 -1.66
C GLU A 74 17.30 2.15 -3.01
N LYS A 75 16.29 2.81 -3.57
CA LYS A 75 15.69 2.45 -4.87
C LYS A 75 16.70 2.43 -6.04
N LYS A 76 17.74 3.26 -5.97
CA LYS A 76 18.75 3.40 -7.04
C LYS A 76 19.54 2.11 -7.31
N GLU A 77 19.52 1.17 -6.37
CA GLU A 77 20.29 -0.06 -6.47
C GLU A 77 19.56 -1.18 -7.21
N ILE A 78 18.38 -0.90 -7.78
CA ILE A 78 17.50 -1.90 -8.40
C ILE A 78 17.90 -2.11 -9.87
N ILE A 79 18.18 -3.35 -10.24
CA ILE A 79 18.57 -3.75 -11.60
C ILE A 79 17.32 -3.89 -12.48
N ILE A 80 17.41 -3.53 -13.75
CA ILE A 80 16.31 -3.67 -14.72
C ILE A 80 16.32 -5.08 -15.31
N ASN A 81 15.39 -5.93 -14.88
CA ASN A 81 15.00 -7.16 -15.59
C ASN A 81 14.03 -6.84 -16.76
N LYS A 82 14.38 -7.32 -17.95
CA LYS A 82 13.60 -7.12 -19.19
C LYS A 82 12.24 -7.80 -19.15
N GLU A 83 12.14 -9.01 -18.60
CA GLU A 83 10.92 -9.80 -18.51
C GLU A 83 9.87 -9.07 -17.64
N ILE A 84 10.26 -8.58 -16.46
CA ILE A 84 9.39 -7.75 -15.62
C ILE A 84 8.91 -6.50 -16.38
N THR A 85 9.81 -5.85 -17.12
CA THR A 85 9.47 -4.63 -17.85
C THR A 85 8.46 -4.90 -18.97
N GLN A 86 8.65 -5.99 -19.73
CA GLN A 86 7.75 -6.42 -20.79
C GLN A 86 6.38 -6.85 -20.24
N SER A 87 6.36 -7.65 -19.17
CA SER A 87 5.12 -8.06 -18.51
C SER A 87 4.37 -6.85 -17.94
N ALA A 88 5.08 -5.86 -17.38
CA ALA A 88 4.47 -4.62 -16.92
C ALA A 88 3.87 -3.79 -18.06
N GLN A 89 4.52 -3.74 -19.22
CA GLN A 89 3.99 -3.06 -20.42
C GLN A 89 2.72 -3.76 -20.93
N TYR A 90 2.74 -5.10 -20.98
CA TYR A 90 1.56 -5.89 -21.34
C TYR A 90 0.39 -5.62 -20.39
N ILE A 91 0.60 -5.70 -19.07
CA ILE A 91 -0.45 -5.43 -18.08
C ILE A 91 -0.99 -4.00 -18.24
N ASN A 92 -0.11 -3.00 -18.42
CA ASN A 92 -0.51 -1.60 -18.60
C ASN A 92 -1.30 -1.34 -19.90
N SER A 93 -1.18 -2.19 -20.90
CA SER A 93 -2.03 -2.13 -22.11
C SER A 93 -3.48 -2.55 -21.84
N LEU A 94 -3.72 -3.33 -20.77
CA LEU A 94 -5.03 -3.84 -20.39
C LEU A 94 -5.66 -3.04 -19.25
N VAL A 95 -4.86 -2.68 -18.24
CA VAL A 95 -5.32 -1.95 -17.05
C VAL A 95 -4.21 -1.04 -16.54
N ARG A 96 -4.58 0.16 -16.06
CA ARG A 96 -3.61 1.09 -15.52
C ARG A 96 -3.03 0.58 -14.19
N MET A 97 -1.77 0.19 -14.21
CA MET A 97 -1.00 -0.26 -13.06
C MET A 97 0.05 0.79 -12.65
N GLY A 98 0.27 0.96 -11.35
CA GLY A 98 1.32 1.86 -10.86
C GLY A 98 2.72 1.33 -11.17
N SER A 99 3.66 2.21 -11.53
CA SER A 99 5.07 1.84 -11.76
C SER A 99 5.77 1.28 -10.51
N GLN A 100 5.18 1.47 -9.33
CA GLN A 100 5.66 0.93 -8.05
C GLN A 100 5.88 -0.58 -8.08
N TYR A 101 4.93 -1.33 -8.65
CA TYR A 101 5.01 -2.80 -8.66
C TYR A 101 6.19 -3.31 -9.50
N ILE A 102 6.59 -2.54 -10.52
CA ILE A 102 7.70 -2.90 -11.39
C ILE A 102 8.98 -2.96 -10.57
N TRP A 103 9.37 -1.87 -9.92
CA TRP A 103 10.63 -1.86 -9.17
C TRP A 103 10.55 -2.68 -7.88
N LEU A 104 9.37 -2.91 -7.30
CA LEU A 104 9.22 -3.87 -6.20
C LEU A 104 9.53 -5.30 -6.64
N ALA A 105 9.04 -5.73 -7.81
CA ALA A 105 9.35 -7.06 -8.33
C ALA A 105 10.85 -7.20 -8.64
N GLN A 106 11.46 -6.15 -9.22
CA GLN A 106 12.92 -6.10 -9.45
C GLN A 106 13.72 -6.19 -8.15
N PHE A 107 13.24 -5.51 -7.10
CA PHE A 107 13.81 -5.59 -5.76
C PHE A 107 13.78 -7.03 -5.23
N CYS A 108 12.65 -7.72 -5.34
CA CYS A 108 12.54 -9.11 -4.91
C CYS A 108 13.52 -10.02 -5.65
N ILE A 109 13.72 -9.85 -6.95
CA ILE A 109 14.74 -10.60 -7.71
C ILE A 109 16.14 -10.35 -7.15
N LYS A 110 16.52 -9.07 -7.01
CA LYS A 110 17.88 -8.70 -6.60
C LYS A 110 18.29 -9.33 -5.27
N TYR A 111 17.38 -9.35 -4.30
CA TYR A 111 17.65 -9.86 -2.96
C TYR A 111 17.15 -11.31 -2.75
N ASN A 112 16.78 -12.00 -3.83
CA ASN A 112 16.25 -13.37 -3.80
C ASN A 112 15.11 -13.54 -2.77
N LEU A 113 14.16 -12.61 -2.78
CA LEU A 113 13.04 -12.56 -1.85
C LEU A 113 11.78 -13.19 -2.45
N SER A 114 11.03 -13.86 -1.61
CA SER A 114 9.70 -14.40 -1.90
C SER A 114 8.78 -14.22 -0.69
N ASN A 115 7.47 -14.42 -0.87
CA ASN A 115 6.45 -14.25 0.17
C ASN A 115 6.52 -12.89 0.88
N ILE A 116 6.78 -11.83 0.12
CA ILE A 116 6.76 -10.46 0.62
C ILE A 116 5.32 -9.96 0.70
N GLU A 117 4.87 -9.55 1.88
CA GLU A 117 3.54 -8.99 2.05
C GLU A 117 3.48 -7.57 1.48
N ILE A 118 2.55 -7.36 0.55
CA ILE A 118 2.20 -6.04 0.04
C ILE A 118 0.74 -5.73 0.35
N SER A 119 0.51 -4.51 0.83
CA SER A 119 -0.81 -4.10 1.30
C SER A 119 -1.59 -3.37 0.21
N LEU A 120 -2.59 -4.05 -0.35
CA LEU A 120 -3.55 -3.51 -1.31
C LEU A 120 -4.95 -3.62 -0.73
N ASP A 121 -5.73 -2.54 -0.71
CA ASP A 121 -7.11 -2.60 -0.20
C ASP A 121 -8.09 -3.08 -1.28
N LYS A 122 -9.17 -3.74 -0.85
CA LYS A 122 -10.24 -4.22 -1.73
C LYS A 122 -10.78 -3.08 -2.58
N ASN A 123 -10.83 -3.30 -3.89
CA ASN A 123 -11.49 -2.40 -4.81
C ASN A 123 -12.44 -3.19 -5.73
N PRO A 124 -13.76 -3.06 -5.53
CA PRO A 124 -14.74 -3.80 -6.32
C PRO A 124 -14.98 -3.20 -7.71
N ASP A 125 -14.40 -2.04 -8.04
CA ASP A 125 -14.53 -1.44 -9.38
C ASP A 125 -13.88 -2.37 -10.42
N PRO A 126 -14.66 -2.90 -11.39
CA PRO A 126 -14.15 -3.79 -12.43
C PRO A 126 -13.06 -3.18 -13.32
N LYS A 127 -12.98 -1.84 -13.38
CA LYS A 127 -11.94 -1.11 -14.12
C LYS A 127 -10.65 -0.94 -13.32
N SER A 128 -10.63 -1.32 -12.05
CA SER A 128 -9.48 -1.15 -11.18
C SER A 128 -8.44 -2.24 -11.38
N PHE A 129 -7.16 -1.87 -11.20
CA PHE A 129 -6.06 -2.82 -11.20
C PHE A 129 -6.21 -3.94 -10.15
N ILE A 130 -6.80 -3.64 -8.99
CA ILE A 130 -6.98 -4.63 -7.91
C ILE A 130 -7.99 -5.70 -8.33
N TYR A 131 -9.11 -5.29 -8.94
CA TYR A 131 -10.09 -6.23 -9.49
C TYR A 131 -9.45 -7.09 -10.58
N PHE A 132 -8.73 -6.47 -11.53
CA PHE A 132 -8.02 -7.16 -12.59
C PHE A 132 -7.03 -8.22 -12.03
N LEU A 133 -6.20 -7.85 -11.05
CA LEU A 133 -5.26 -8.75 -10.38
C LEU A 133 -5.98 -9.91 -9.67
N THR A 134 -7.11 -9.63 -9.02
CA THR A 134 -7.85 -10.65 -8.28
C THR A 134 -8.47 -11.67 -9.23
N ASP A 135 -9.15 -11.20 -10.27
CA ASP A 135 -9.91 -12.01 -11.21
C ASP A 135 -9.03 -12.83 -12.18
N ASN A 136 -7.84 -12.30 -12.53
CA ASN A 136 -6.95 -12.91 -13.54
C ASN A 136 -5.76 -13.67 -12.95
N TYR A 137 -5.57 -13.64 -11.63
CA TYR A 137 -4.43 -14.30 -10.98
C TYR A 137 -4.78 -14.90 -9.62
N LEU A 138 -5.27 -14.09 -8.66
CA LEU A 138 -5.41 -14.56 -7.27
C LEU A 138 -6.54 -15.57 -7.06
N GLN A 139 -7.63 -15.45 -7.82
CA GLN A 139 -8.77 -16.37 -7.78
C GLN A 139 -8.81 -17.31 -8.99
N THR A 140 -7.81 -17.22 -9.87
CA THR A 140 -7.74 -18.03 -11.08
C THR A 140 -6.90 -19.28 -10.84
N ASP A 141 -7.49 -20.45 -11.08
CA ASP A 141 -6.69 -21.67 -11.23
C ASP A 141 -5.96 -21.63 -12.58
N TYR A 142 -4.63 -21.69 -12.56
CA TYR A 142 -3.80 -21.67 -13.76
C TYR A 142 -4.21 -22.73 -14.79
N LYS A 143 -4.61 -23.93 -14.34
CA LYS A 143 -5.03 -25.02 -15.24
C LYS A 143 -6.31 -24.66 -16.01
N ASN A 144 -7.19 -23.90 -15.36
CA ASN A 144 -8.50 -23.50 -15.88
C ASN A 144 -8.53 -22.07 -16.41
N SER A 145 -7.38 -21.39 -16.45
CA SER A 145 -7.30 -20.01 -16.93
C SER A 145 -7.64 -19.92 -18.41
N LYS A 146 -8.72 -19.19 -18.73
CA LYS A 146 -9.10 -18.84 -20.11
C LYS A 146 -8.05 -17.98 -20.81
N ASN A 147 -7.18 -17.31 -20.05
CA ASN A 147 -6.14 -16.43 -20.58
C ASN A 147 -4.79 -16.66 -19.87
N LYS A 148 -4.14 -17.78 -20.22
CA LYS A 148 -2.81 -18.15 -19.70
C LYS A 148 -1.75 -17.08 -19.94
N ARG A 149 -1.83 -16.34 -21.06
CA ARG A 149 -0.91 -15.24 -21.35
C ARG A 149 -1.01 -14.16 -20.28
N THR A 150 -2.23 -13.71 -19.97
CA THR A 150 -2.45 -12.71 -18.92
C THR A 150 -1.99 -13.22 -17.57
N TYR A 151 -2.34 -14.45 -17.20
CA TYR A 151 -1.88 -15.07 -15.95
C TYR A 151 -0.35 -15.04 -15.85
N ASN A 152 0.37 -15.52 -16.86
CA ASN A 152 1.84 -15.59 -16.84
C ASN A 152 2.49 -14.21 -16.73
N ASN A 153 1.95 -13.19 -17.40
CA ASN A 153 2.48 -11.82 -17.29
C ASN A 153 2.26 -11.25 -15.89
N ILE A 154 1.10 -11.53 -15.26
CA ILE A 154 0.85 -11.14 -13.87
C ILE A 154 1.80 -11.91 -12.94
N ASP A 155 1.96 -13.22 -13.14
CA ASP A 155 2.85 -14.08 -12.35
C ASP A 155 4.30 -13.58 -12.35
N THR A 156 4.85 -13.21 -13.52
CA THR A 156 6.20 -12.63 -13.64
C THR A 156 6.42 -11.49 -12.66
N LEU A 157 5.43 -10.62 -12.46
CA LEU A 157 5.53 -9.48 -11.55
C LEU A 157 5.18 -9.83 -10.11
N PHE A 158 4.15 -10.66 -9.91
CA PHE A 158 3.45 -10.75 -8.63
C PHE A 158 3.71 -12.03 -7.84
N LYS A 159 4.40 -13.04 -8.40
CA LYS A 159 4.75 -14.29 -7.71
C LYS A 159 5.56 -14.12 -6.43
N TYR A 160 6.22 -12.97 -6.26
CA TYR A 160 7.01 -12.66 -5.07
C TYR A 160 6.17 -12.19 -3.88
N PHE A 161 4.91 -11.82 -4.12
CA PHE A 161 4.08 -11.14 -3.14
C PHE A 161 2.91 -11.97 -2.64
N SER A 162 2.53 -11.70 -1.40
CA SER A 162 1.24 -12.08 -0.85
C SER A 162 0.43 -10.82 -0.53
N PHE A 163 -0.90 -10.94 -0.56
CA PHE A 163 -1.82 -9.80 -0.46
C PHE A 163 -2.80 -9.96 0.71
N PRO A 164 -2.31 -10.01 1.96
CA PRO A 164 -3.12 -10.39 3.13
C PRO A 164 -4.29 -9.45 3.42
N VAL A 165 -4.26 -8.21 2.89
CA VAL A 165 -5.29 -7.20 3.14
C VAL A 165 -6.23 -6.94 1.94
N ILE A 166 -6.07 -7.67 0.83
CA ILE A 166 -6.83 -7.42 -0.43
C ILE A 166 -8.33 -7.67 -0.32
N THR A 167 -8.75 -8.39 0.72
CA THR A 167 -10.15 -8.69 1.01
C THR A 167 -10.83 -7.61 1.86
N TYR A 168 -10.09 -6.66 2.41
CA TYR A 168 -10.64 -5.60 3.25
C TYR A 168 -10.73 -4.27 2.49
N SER A 169 -11.91 -3.67 2.51
CA SER A 169 -12.08 -2.26 2.18
C SER A 169 -11.56 -1.37 3.30
N LYS A 170 -11.28 -0.10 2.99
CA LYS A 170 -10.90 0.91 4.00
C LYS A 170 -11.92 1.03 5.13
N LYS A 171 -13.21 0.89 4.84
CA LYS A 171 -14.30 0.97 5.81
C LYS A 171 -14.29 -0.22 6.76
N GLU A 172 -14.10 -1.43 6.22
CA GLU A 172 -13.94 -2.64 7.04
C GLU A 172 -12.69 -2.55 7.94
N MET A 173 -11.56 -2.08 7.39
CA MET A 173 -10.37 -1.80 8.19
C MET A 173 -10.68 -0.81 9.32
N LEU A 174 -11.37 0.30 9.04
CA LEU A 174 -11.74 1.28 10.06
C LEU A 174 -12.61 0.67 11.17
N THR A 175 -13.56 -0.19 10.81
CA THR A 175 -14.38 -0.92 11.80
C THR A 175 -13.52 -1.80 12.70
N ILE A 176 -12.55 -2.54 12.11
CA ILE A 176 -11.63 -3.40 12.87
C ILE A 176 -10.73 -2.54 13.77
N ILE A 177 -10.20 -1.44 13.25
CA ILE A 177 -9.35 -0.50 14.00
C ILE A 177 -10.09 0.01 15.24
N LYS A 178 -11.33 0.49 15.07
CA LYS A 178 -12.17 0.96 16.18
C LYS A 178 -12.49 -0.14 17.20
N LYS A 179 -12.81 -1.34 16.71
CA LYS A 179 -13.10 -2.49 17.57
C LYS A 179 -11.90 -2.88 18.45
N ASN A 180 -10.68 -2.68 17.97
CA ASN A 180 -9.45 -3.06 18.67
C ASN A 180 -8.74 -1.87 19.32
N TYR A 181 -9.33 -0.67 19.30
CA TYR A 181 -8.76 0.56 19.87
C TYR A 181 -7.39 0.95 19.27
N TRP A 182 -7.23 0.77 17.96
CA TRP A 182 -5.98 1.07 17.25
C TRP A 182 -5.93 2.48 16.64
N GLU A 183 -6.99 3.29 16.81
CA GLU A 183 -7.13 4.60 16.18
C GLU A 183 -5.92 5.49 16.39
N ASP A 184 -5.44 5.59 17.64
CA ASP A 184 -4.34 6.46 18.00
C ASP A 184 -3.02 6.11 17.26
N ILE A 185 -2.76 4.82 17.01
CA ILE A 185 -1.61 4.38 16.21
C ILE A 185 -1.88 4.66 14.73
N MET A 186 -3.09 4.34 14.26
CA MET A 186 -3.47 4.47 12.86
C MET A 186 -3.52 5.91 12.38
N ASP A 187 -3.83 6.87 13.26
CA ASP A 187 -3.84 8.31 12.95
C ASP A 187 -2.43 8.88 12.71
N LEU A 188 -1.38 8.19 13.18
CA LEU A 188 0.00 8.53 12.88
C LEU A 188 0.43 8.13 11.46
N SER A 189 -0.36 7.31 10.75
CA SER A 189 -0.02 6.84 9.41
C SER A 189 -0.01 7.96 8.37
N TRP A 190 0.88 7.85 7.37
CA TRP A 190 1.07 8.87 6.34
C TRP A 190 0.57 8.41 4.96
N PHE A 191 0.06 9.35 4.16
CA PHE A 191 -0.47 9.04 2.81
C PHE A 191 -0.25 10.16 1.78
N CYS A 192 0.05 11.38 2.20
CA CYS A 192 0.09 12.51 1.28
C CYS A 192 1.38 12.53 0.46
N HIS A 193 1.31 12.47 -0.87
CA HIS A 193 2.49 12.55 -1.74
C HIS A 193 3.10 13.97 -1.86
N LYS A 194 2.35 15.01 -1.50
CA LYS A 194 2.76 16.41 -1.72
C LYS A 194 2.46 17.25 -0.47
N PRO A 195 3.08 16.93 0.69
CA PRO A 195 2.85 17.67 1.93
C PRO A 195 3.06 19.18 1.76
N LYS A 196 2.36 19.96 2.57
CA LYS A 196 2.64 21.39 2.75
C LYS A 196 2.74 21.68 4.24
N LYS A 197 3.87 22.23 4.69
CA LYS A 197 4.15 22.50 6.11
C LYS A 197 3.86 21.26 6.99
N ASN A 198 4.38 20.10 6.58
CA ASN A 198 4.18 18.79 7.22
C ASN A 198 2.71 18.36 7.42
N LYS A 199 1.79 18.90 6.61
CA LYS A 199 0.36 18.53 6.63
C LYS A 199 -0.08 17.96 5.29
N PRO A 200 -1.03 17.01 5.27
CA PRO A 200 -1.66 16.52 4.03
C PRO A 200 -2.24 17.67 3.20
N CYS A 201 -1.95 17.71 1.91
CA CYS A 201 -2.31 18.85 1.05
C CYS A 201 -3.77 18.90 0.59
N GLY A 202 -4.53 17.81 0.78
CA GLY A 202 -5.93 17.71 0.39
C GLY A 202 -6.19 17.49 -1.10
N LYS A 203 -5.20 17.65 -1.99
CA LYS A 203 -5.42 17.66 -3.45
C LYS A 203 -4.64 16.64 -4.28
N CYS A 204 -3.62 15.99 -3.71
CA CYS A 204 -2.89 14.93 -4.40
C CYS A 204 -3.76 13.66 -4.53
N VAL A 205 -3.38 12.73 -5.42
CA VAL A 205 -4.16 11.51 -5.70
C VAL A 205 -4.52 10.75 -4.41
N PRO A 206 -3.58 10.45 -3.49
CA PRO A 206 -3.93 9.84 -2.21
C PRO A 206 -4.90 10.64 -1.35
N CYS A 207 -4.76 11.97 -1.28
CA CYS A 207 -5.69 12.80 -0.50
C CYS A 207 -7.10 12.74 -1.07
N ILE A 208 -7.25 12.79 -2.39
CA ILE A 208 -8.55 12.63 -3.04
C ILE A 208 -9.11 11.23 -2.80
N GLY A 209 -8.28 10.20 -2.88
CA GLY A 209 -8.67 8.82 -2.57
C GLY A 209 -9.18 8.66 -1.14
N VAL A 210 -8.48 9.23 -0.16
CA VAL A 210 -8.88 9.22 1.26
C VAL A 210 -10.23 9.91 1.47
N ILE A 211 -10.49 11.05 0.80
CA ILE A 211 -11.80 11.71 0.87
C ILE A 211 -12.91 10.84 0.26
N LYS A 212 -12.68 10.30 -0.94
CA LYS A 212 -13.66 9.43 -1.63
C LYS A 212 -13.96 8.13 -0.88
N LYS A 213 -13.00 7.62 -0.11
CA LYS A 213 -13.14 6.42 0.72
C LYS A 213 -13.63 6.73 2.15
N GLU A 214 -14.30 7.86 2.36
CA GLU A 214 -14.89 8.28 3.65
C GLU A 214 -13.88 8.47 4.81
N LEU A 215 -12.58 8.54 4.49
CA LEU A 215 -11.50 8.74 5.47
C LEU A 215 -10.99 10.20 5.49
N GLY A 216 -11.80 11.14 4.98
CA GLY A 216 -11.44 12.55 4.85
C GLY A 216 -11.01 13.23 6.16
N PHE A 217 -11.46 12.70 7.31
CA PHE A 217 -11.11 13.20 8.64
C PHE A 217 -9.60 13.31 8.89
N ARG A 218 -8.80 12.48 8.20
CA ARG A 218 -7.33 12.45 8.25
C ARG A 218 -6.65 13.66 7.59
N ILE A 219 -7.40 14.53 6.93
CA ILE A 219 -6.88 15.75 6.29
C ILE A 219 -7.36 16.96 7.11
N PRO A 220 -6.48 17.92 7.46
CA PRO A 220 -6.90 19.15 8.14
C PRO A 220 -8.03 19.87 7.40
N VAL A 221 -9.01 20.39 8.14
CA VAL A 221 -10.29 20.92 7.59
C VAL A 221 -10.08 21.84 6.39
N LEU A 222 -9.23 22.87 6.51
CA LEU A 222 -8.96 23.82 5.42
C LEU A 222 -8.39 23.16 4.15
N ASN A 223 -7.55 22.15 4.30
CA ASN A 223 -7.01 21.42 3.15
C ASN A 223 -8.01 20.40 2.61
N ARG A 224 -8.85 19.82 3.46
CA ARG A 224 -9.94 18.91 3.10
C ARG A 224 -10.96 19.60 2.19
N MET A 225 -11.32 20.85 2.50
CA MET A 225 -12.20 21.67 1.66
C MET A 225 -11.67 21.85 0.23
N LYS A 226 -10.36 22.05 0.08
CA LYS A 226 -9.72 22.10 -1.26
C LYS A 226 -9.86 20.78 -2.01
N GLY A 227 -9.84 19.66 -1.27
CA GLY A 227 -10.07 18.33 -1.82
C GLY A 227 -11.50 18.15 -2.31
N TYR A 228 -12.50 18.50 -1.49
CA TYR A 228 -13.92 18.48 -1.90
C TYR A 228 -14.18 19.34 -3.14
N PHE A 229 -13.66 20.57 -3.16
CA PHE A 229 -13.78 21.45 -4.31
C PHE A 229 -13.17 20.84 -5.58
N LYS A 230 -12.00 20.20 -5.45
CA LYS A 230 -11.37 19.50 -6.59
C LYS A 230 -12.21 18.32 -7.07
N ILE A 231 -12.80 17.54 -6.17
CA ILE A 231 -13.69 16.41 -6.54
C ILE A 231 -14.89 16.93 -7.31
N TYR A 232 -15.57 17.95 -6.79
CA TYR A 232 -16.70 18.59 -7.43
C TYR A 232 -16.37 19.08 -8.85
N LEU A 233 -15.23 19.76 -9.04
CA LEU A 233 -14.79 20.20 -10.37
C LEU A 233 -14.51 19.04 -11.34
N LEU A 234 -13.99 17.91 -10.85
CA LEU A 234 -13.75 16.73 -11.69
C LEU A 234 -15.08 16.08 -12.13
N GLU A 235 -16.07 16.05 -11.24
CA GLU A 235 -17.40 15.51 -11.52
C GLU A 235 -18.17 16.35 -12.53
N ILE A 236 -18.07 17.68 -12.45
CA ILE A 236 -18.62 18.57 -13.48
C ILE A 236 -17.96 18.29 -14.83
N LYS A 237 -16.62 18.23 -14.88
CA LYS A 237 -15.90 17.98 -16.14
C LYS A 237 -16.27 16.64 -16.78
N SER A 238 -16.50 15.59 -15.98
CA SER A 238 -16.93 14.29 -16.49
C SER A 238 -18.38 14.24 -16.97
N LYS A 239 -19.20 15.25 -16.66
CA LYS A 239 -20.59 15.35 -17.14
C LYS A 239 -20.70 16.18 -18.43
N ILE A 240 -19.68 17.00 -18.72
CA ILE A 240 -19.63 17.89 -19.90
C ILE A 240 -18.94 17.20 -21.09
N ASN A 241 -18.10 16.20 -20.83
CA ASN A 241 -17.44 15.35 -21.83
C ASN A 241 -18.12 13.98 -21.90
#